data_AF-A0A540VNN5-F1
#
_entry.id   AF-A0A540VNN5-F1
#
_cell.length_a   1.000
_cell.length_b   1.000
_cell.length_c   1.000
_cell.angle_alpha   90.00
_cell.angle_beta   90.00
_cell.angle_gamma   90.00
#
_symmetry.space_group_name_H-M   'P 1'
#
loop_
_entity.id
_entity.type
_entity.pdbx_description
1 polymer ?
#
loop_
_entity_poly.entity_id
_entity_poly.type
_entity_poly.pdbx_seq_one_letter_code
_entity_poly.pdbx_strand_id
1 'polypeptide(L)' 'GSVGDCYDNAMAESFFATLECELLARHRFRDQAAARRAVFEFIEGWYNPHRRHSAIGYHSPINYARRLAKPEITAKA' A
#
# COMPACT_ATOMS: atom_id res chain seq x y z
N GLY A 1 -8.37 3.10 21.09
CA GLY A 1 -9.31 2.97 19.97
C GLY A 1 -10.02 4.29 19.79
N SER A 2 -9.36 5.23 19.13
CA SER A 2 -9.91 6.50 18.69
C SER A 2 -9.41 6.74 17.28
N VAL A 3 -10.22 7.39 16.45
CA VAL A 3 -9.88 7.74 15.07
C VAL A 3 -8.55 8.51 15.05
N GLY A 4 -7.54 7.94 14.39
CA GLY A 4 -6.19 8.53 14.29
C GLY A 4 -5.17 7.97 15.29
N ASP A 5 -5.06 6.64 15.43
CA ASP A 5 -3.90 6.05 16.11
C ASP A 5 -2.67 6.17 15.18
N CYS A 6 -1.49 6.46 15.75
CA CYS A 6 -0.25 6.75 14.99
C CYS A 6 0.14 5.66 13.97
N TYR A 7 -0.34 4.43 14.17
CA TYR A 7 -0.18 3.32 13.25
C TYR A 7 -0.96 3.48 11.93
N ASP A 8 -2.15 4.08 11.96
CA ASP A 8 -2.93 4.36 10.75
C ASP A 8 -2.22 5.41 9.90
N ASN A 9 -1.68 6.45 10.55
CA ASN A 9 -0.95 7.50 9.86
C ASN A 9 0.41 7.00 9.34
N ALA A 10 1.13 6.16 10.07
CA ALA A 10 2.42 5.62 9.64
C ALA A 10 2.32 4.82 8.32
N MET A 11 1.23 4.06 8.12
CA MET A 11 0.99 3.34 6.88
C MET A 11 0.70 4.30 5.71
N ALA A 12 -0.10 5.35 5.95
CA ALA A 12 -0.38 6.37 4.95
C ALA A 12 0.89 7.18 4.60
N GLU A 13 1.67 7.59 5.59
CA GLU A 13 2.94 8.30 5.40
C GLU A 13 3.94 7.46 4.60
N SER A 14 4.08 6.18 4.92
CA SER A 14 4.94 5.27 4.14
C SER A 14 4.47 5.14 2.68
N PHE A 15 3.15 5.13 2.45
CA PHE A 15 2.60 5.11 1.09
C PHE A 15 2.96 6.39 0.33
N PHE A 16 2.68 7.58 0.91
CA PHE A 16 2.93 8.86 0.25
C PHE A 16 4.42 9.08 -0.03
N ALA A 17 5.30 8.75 0.93
CA ALA A 17 6.74 8.81 0.71
C ALA A 17 7.18 7.91 -0.46
N THR A 18 6.60 6.71 -0.57
CA THR A 18 6.90 5.80 -1.69
C THR A 18 6.38 6.37 -3.02
N LEU A 19 5.13 6.85 -3.05
CA LEU A 19 4.52 7.42 -4.25
C LEU A 19 5.33 8.60 -4.77
N GLU A 20 5.76 9.49 -3.87
CA GLU A 20 6.61 10.63 -4.21
C GLU A 20 7.96 10.19 -4.76
N CYS A 21 8.69 9.34 -4.05
CA CYS A 21 10.05 8.96 -4.44
C CYS A 21 10.11 8.12 -5.72
N GLU A 22 9.13 7.24 -5.94
CA GLU A 22 9.20 6.26 -7.02
C GLU A 22 8.39 6.65 -8.26
N LEU A 23 7.27 7.36 -8.09
CA LEU A 23 6.45 7.81 -9.20
C LEU A 23 6.68 9.31 -9.47
N LEU A 24 6.34 10.17 -8.53
CA LEU A 24 6.23 11.62 -8.81
C LEU A 24 7.59 12.28 -9.08
N ALA A 25 8.63 11.92 -8.32
CA ALA A 25 9.97 12.48 -8.50
C ALA A 25 10.63 12.02 -9.81
N ARG A 26 10.18 10.90 -10.39
CA ARG A 26 10.78 10.29 -11.58
C ARG A 26 10.04 10.61 -12.88
N HIS A 27 8.86 11.21 -12.80
CA HIS A 27 7.99 11.44 -13.96
C HIS A 27 7.56 12.90 -14.02
N ARG A 28 7.50 13.44 -15.24
CA ARG A 28 6.78 14.69 -15.52
C ARG A 28 5.53 14.36 -16.33
N PHE A 29 4.38 14.76 -15.83
CA PHE A 29 3.11 14.53 -16.50
C PHE A 29 2.74 15.70 -17.40
N ARG A 30 2.28 15.39 -18.62
CA ARG A 30 1.83 16.39 -19.58
C ARG A 30 0.52 17.05 -19.15
N ASP A 31 -0.37 16.28 -18.54
CA ASP A 31 -1.67 16.72 -18.09
C ASP A 31 -2.14 15.92 -16.85
N GLN A 32 -3.22 16.38 -16.23
CA GLN A 32 -3.77 15.74 -15.03
C GLN A 32 -4.29 14.32 -15.30
N ALA A 33 -4.80 14.05 -16.50
CA ALA A 33 -5.33 12.73 -16.84
C ALA A 33 -4.21 11.68 -16.92
N ALA A 34 -3.05 12.05 -17.45
CA ALA A 34 -1.85 11.23 -17.45
C ALA A 34 -1.36 10.94 -16.03
N ALA A 35 -1.31 11.96 -15.16
CA ALA A 35 -0.95 11.78 -13.76
C ALA A 35 -1.91 10.82 -13.03
N ARG A 36 -3.23 10.98 -13.24
CA ARG A 36 -4.24 10.09 -12.65
C ARG A 36 -4.08 8.64 -13.08
N ARG A 37 -3.85 8.39 -14.37
CA ARG A 37 -3.60 7.03 -14.88
C ARG A 37 -2.33 6.43 -14.28
N ALA A 38 -1.25 7.19 -14.22
CA ALA A 38 0.01 6.73 -13.65
C ALA A 38 -0.12 6.40 -12.16
N VAL A 39 -0.83 7.23 -11.39
CA VAL A 39 -1.10 6.95 -9.96
C VAL A 39 -1.97 5.70 -9.82
N PHE A 40 -3.01 5.53 -10.64
CA PHE A 40 -3.84 4.33 -10.63
C PHE A 40 -3.02 3.06 -10.92
N GLU A 41 -2.23 3.08 -11.99
CA GLU A 41 -1.36 1.96 -12.35
C GLU A 41 -0.32 1.67 -11.27
N PHE A 42 0.24 2.71 -10.66
CA PHE A 42 1.16 2.54 -9.54
C PHE A 42 0.50 1.86 -8.35
N ILE A 43 -0.72 2.26 -7.98
CA ILE A 43 -1.45 1.71 -6.83
C ILE A 43 -1.87 0.26 -7.12
N GLU A 44 -2.61 0.04 -8.21
CA GLU A 44 -3.26 -1.24 -8.51
C GLU A 44 -2.36 -2.23 -9.24
N GLY A 45 -1.44 -1.74 -10.08
CA GLY A 45 -0.52 -2.58 -10.84
C GLY A 45 0.73 -2.96 -10.05
N TRP A 46 1.15 -2.14 -9.09
CA TRP A 46 2.44 -2.34 -8.41
C TRP A 46 2.35 -2.33 -6.87
N TYR A 47 1.87 -1.25 -6.26
CA TYR A 47 1.93 -1.06 -4.81
C TYR A 47 1.12 -2.11 -4.06
N ASN A 48 -0.20 -2.16 -4.28
CA ASN A 48 -1.10 -3.10 -3.59
C ASN A 48 -0.76 -4.58 -3.84
N PRO A 49 -0.50 -5.03 -5.10
CA PRO A 49 -0.22 -6.43 -5.37
C PRO A 49 1.22 -6.87 -5.06
N HIS A 50 2.22 -6.03 -5.30
CA HIS A 50 3.61 -6.49 -5.39
C HIS A 50 4.56 -5.87 -4.35
N ARG A 51 4.30 -4.64 -3.88
CA ARG A 51 5.24 -3.97 -2.98
C ARG A 51 5.29 -4.64 -1.61
N ARG A 52 6.48 -5.03 -1.16
CA ARG A 52 6.68 -5.71 0.13
C ARG A 52 7.06 -4.71 1.22
N HIS A 53 6.43 -4.80 2.39
CA HIS A 53 6.73 -3.94 3.54
C HIS A 53 7.30 -4.77 4.70
N SER A 54 8.44 -4.36 5.25
CA SER A 54 9.08 -5.05 6.37
C SER A 54 8.19 -5.11 7.62
N ALA A 55 7.42 -4.05 7.88
CA ALA A 55 6.49 -3.95 9.01
C ALA A 55 5.39 -5.03 9.01
N ILE A 56 5.05 -5.59 7.85
CA ILE A 56 4.01 -6.64 7.70
C ILE A 56 4.61 -7.98 7.25
N GLY A 57 5.86 -8.26 7.64
CA GLY A 57 6.52 -9.54 7.34
C GLY A 57 6.90 -9.70 5.87
N TYR A 58 7.22 -8.59 5.19
CA TYR A 58 7.53 -8.56 3.77
C TYR A 58 6.41 -9.11 2.87
N HIS A 59 5.16 -8.93 3.28
CA HIS A 59 4.00 -9.14 2.43
C HIS A 59 3.63 -7.85 1.69
N SER A 60 2.89 -8.01 0.58
CA SER A 60 2.22 -6.90 -0.06
C SER A 60 0.89 -6.57 0.61
N PRO A 61 0.41 -5.32 0.52
CA PRO A 61 -0.82 -4.89 1.17
C PRO A 61 -1.99 -5.85 0.92
N ILE A 62 -2.20 -6.28 -0.34
CA ILE A 62 -3.30 -7.19 -0.67
C ILE A 62 -3.14 -8.57 -0.04
N ASN A 63 -1.90 -9.08 0.03
CA ASN A 63 -1.62 -10.39 0.59
C ASN A 63 -1.73 -10.38 2.10
N TYR A 64 -1.30 -9.30 2.75
CA TYR A 64 -1.48 -9.10 4.17
C TYR A 64 -2.95 -8.99 4.54
N ALA A 65 -3.73 -8.15 3.83
CA ALA A 65 -5.17 -8.04 4.03
C ALA A 65 -5.90 -9.38 3.84
N ARG A 66 -5.53 -10.16 2.81
CA ARG A 66 -6.10 -11.49 2.56
C ARG A 66 -5.80 -12.49 3.69
N ARG A 67 -4.62 -12.40 4.32
CA ARG A 67 -4.25 -13.23 5.47
C ARG A 67 -5.07 -12.88 6.70
N LEU A 68 -5.27 -11.59 6.96
CA LEU A 68 -6.12 -11.12 8.06
C LEU A 68 -7.61 -11.46 7.85
N ALA A 69 -8.07 -11.43 6.60
CA ALA A 69 -9.45 -11.76 6.25
C ALA A 69 -9.76 -13.26 6.27
N LYS A 70 -8.74 -14.13 6.31
CA LYS A 70 -8.94 -15.56 6.61
C LYS A 70 -9.11 -15.69 8.12
N PRO A 71 -10.28 -16.10 8.65
CA PRO A 71 -10.37 -16.48 10.04
C PRO A 71 -9.36 -17.62 10.28
N GLU A 72 -8.57 -17.51 11.34
CA GLU A 72 -7.67 -18.58 11.78
C GLU A 72 -8.50 -19.84 12.10
N ILE A 73 -8.66 -20.73 11.13
CA ILE A 73 -9.06 -22.10 11.40
C ILE A 73 -7.79 -22.84 11.83
N THR A 74 -7.35 -22.64 13.08
CA THR A 74 -6.34 -23.49 13.69
C THR A 74 -6.80 -23.92 15.08
N ALA A 75 -7.34 -25.13 15.10
CA ALA A 75 -7.15 -26.18 16.10
C ALA A 75 -7.14 -25.80 17.58
N LYS A 76 -8.28 -26.00 18.25
CA LYS A 76 -8.28 -26.69 19.55
C LYS A 76 -8.41 -28.19 19.27
N ALA A 77 -7.33 -28.93 19.47
CA ALA A 77 -7.35 -30.35 19.79
C ALA A 77 -6.91 -30.49 21.26
#